data_AF-A0A920TQJ0-F1
#
_entry.id   AF-A0A920TQJ0-F1
#
_cell.length_a   1.000
_cell.length_b   1.000
_cell.length_c   1.000
_cell.angle_alpha   90.00
_cell.angle_beta   90.00
_cell.angle_gamma   90.00
#
_symmetry.space_group_name_H-M   'P 1'
#
loop_
_entity.id
_entity.type
_entity.pdbx_description
1 polymer ?
#
loop_
_entity_poly.entity_id
_entity_poly.type
_entity_poly.pdbx_seq_one_letter_code
_entity_poly.pdbx_strand_id
1 'polypeptide(L)' 'MGKKDEQVDDLTYIAMESVIDFLSKDKKNLDFSTHLIFATKNLERAGDHITNIAETICYLVKGEYLKGSRPKGKVIQE' A
#
# COMPACT_ATOMS: atom_id res chain seq x y z
N MET A 1 1.59 -1.94 14.78
CA MET A 1 1.29 -2.43 13.41
C MET A 1 1.19 -1.29 12.41
N GLY A 2 0.45 -0.20 12.71
CA GLY A 2 0.30 0.95 11.81
C GLY A 2 1.59 1.51 11.20
N LYS A 3 2.70 1.62 11.93
CA LYS A 3 3.96 2.20 11.40
C LYS A 3 4.56 1.48 10.19
N LYS A 4 4.46 0.14 10.12
CA LYS A 4 5.03 -0.62 8.97
C LYS A 4 4.11 -0.56 7.76
N ASP A 5 2.82 -0.53 8.03
CA ASP A 5 1.76 -0.42 7.04
C ASP A 5 1.76 0.98 6.40
N GLU A 6 1.91 2.04 7.21
CA GLU A 6 2.15 3.41 6.76
C GLU A 6 3.39 3.53 5.85
N GLN A 7 4.49 2.83 6.19
CA GLN A 7 5.67 2.79 5.32
C GLN A 7 5.41 2.09 3.98
N VAL A 8 4.58 1.03 3.97
CA VAL A 8 4.19 0.35 2.73
C VAL A 8 3.31 1.26 1.89
N ASP A 9 2.36 1.98 2.50
CA ASP A 9 1.53 2.97 1.81
C ASP A 9 2.39 4.08 1.17
N ASP A 10 3.36 4.63 1.91
CA ASP A 10 4.26 5.67 1.41
C ASP A 10 5.15 5.18 0.26
N LEU A 11 5.69 3.95 0.36
CA LEU A 11 6.47 3.34 -0.72
C LEU A 11 5.63 3.05 -1.96
N THR A 12 4.37 2.64 -1.76
CA THR A 12 3.40 2.43 -2.84
C THR A 12 3.15 3.73 -3.58
N TYR A 13 2.99 4.85 -2.86
CA TYR A 13 2.86 6.17 -3.45
C TYR A 13 4.08 6.57 -4.28
N ILE A 14 5.29 6.46 -3.70
CA ILE A 14 6.55 6.79 -4.38
C ILE A 14 6.73 5.94 -5.65
N ALA A 15 6.40 4.65 -5.57
CA ALA A 15 6.47 3.74 -6.71
C ALA A 15 5.48 4.13 -7.81
N MET A 16 4.23 4.49 -7.48
CA MET A 16 3.25 4.96 -8.46
C MET A 16 3.72 6.23 -9.18
N GLU A 17 4.18 7.24 -8.45
CA GLU A 17 4.74 8.48 -9.03
C GLU A 17 5.90 8.18 -9.98
N SER A 18 6.81 7.30 -9.57
CA SER A 18 7.96 6.90 -10.39
C SER A 18 7.54 6.20 -11.69
N VAL A 19 6.50 5.36 -11.63
CA VAL A 19 5.98 4.66 -12.82
C VAL A 19 5.24 5.62 -13.76
N ILE A 20 4.51 6.61 -13.22
CA ILE A 20 3.86 7.64 -14.02
C ILE A 20 4.89 8.51 -14.72
N ASP A 21 5.95 8.94 -14.03
CA ASP A 21 7.08 9.68 -14.63
C ASP A 21 7.73 8.85 -15.75
N PHE A 22 7.99 7.56 -15.52
CA PHE A 22 8.54 6.67 -16.53
C PHE A 22 7.63 6.51 -17.76
N LEU A 23 6.32 6.37 -17.55
CA LEU A 23 5.33 6.30 -18.63
C LEU A 23 5.31 7.58 -19.46
N SER A 24 5.40 8.74 -18.80
CA SER A 24 5.32 10.06 -19.46
C SER A 24 6.46 10.31 -20.46
N LYS A 25 7.59 9.61 -20.31
CA LYS A 25 8.79 9.76 -21.16
C LYS A 25 8.63 9.17 -22.56
N ASP A 26 7.87 8.09 -22.72
CA ASP A 26 7.58 7.48 -24.04
C ASP A 26 6.32 6.60 -23.95
N LYS A 27 5.40 6.76 -24.92
CA LYS A 27 4.20 5.92 -25.04
C LYS A 27 4.52 4.43 -25.20
N LYS A 28 5.70 4.06 -25.69
CA LYS A 28 6.15 2.66 -25.75
C LYS A 28 6.25 2.00 -24.37
N ASN A 29 6.35 2.79 -23.31
CA ASN A 29 6.41 2.29 -21.93
C ASN A 29 5.03 1.90 -21.38
N LEU A 30 3.93 2.10 -22.12
CA LEU A 30 2.56 1.90 -21.64
C LEU A 30 2.32 0.51 -21.06
N ASP A 31 2.68 -0.53 -21.80
CA ASP A 31 2.43 -1.91 -21.40
C ASP A 31 3.18 -2.27 -20.12
N PHE A 32 4.49 -1.99 -20.09
CA PHE A 32 5.34 -2.25 -18.94
C PHE A 32 4.93 -1.43 -17.70
N SER A 33 4.61 -0.15 -17.88
CA SER A 33 4.17 0.73 -16.79
C SER A 33 2.84 0.25 -16.20
N THR A 34 1.93 -0.23 -17.04
CA THR A 34 0.65 -0.79 -16.60
C THR A 34 0.89 -2.02 -15.71
N HIS A 35 1.76 -2.95 -16.12
CA HIS A 35 2.13 -4.09 -15.30
C HIS A 35 2.76 -3.68 -13.95
N LEU A 36 3.63 -2.67 -13.93
CA LEU A 36 4.22 -2.15 -12.70
C LEU A 36 3.20 -1.51 -11.76
N ILE A 37 2.22 -0.78 -12.28
CA ILE A 37 1.13 -0.22 -11.47
C ILE A 37 0.34 -1.35 -10.80
N PHE A 38 -0.01 -2.40 -11.54
CA PHE A 38 -0.72 -3.56 -10.98
C PHE A 38 0.12 -4.28 -9.93
N ALA A 39 1.41 -4.50 -10.19
CA ALA A 39 2.31 -5.13 -9.22
C ALA A 39 2.38 -4.32 -7.92
N THR A 40 2.54 -2.99 -8.03
CA THR A 40 2.61 -2.07 -6.88
C THR A 40 1.32 -2.10 -6.06
N LYS A 41 0.14 -2.06 -6.69
CA LYS A 41 -1.15 -2.19 -6.00
C LYS A 41 -1.33 -3.56 -5.32
N ASN A 42 -0.89 -4.64 -5.96
CA ASN A 42 -1.01 -5.97 -5.37
C ASN A 42 -0.16 -6.12 -4.11
N LEU A 43 1.02 -5.47 -4.06
CA LEU A 43 1.88 -5.45 -2.88
C LEU A 43 1.26 -4.67 -1.71
N GLU A 44 0.67 -3.49 -1.97
CA GLU A 44 -0.08 -2.72 -0.96
C GLU A 44 -1.21 -3.56 -0.36
N ARG A 45 -2.01 -4.19 -1.22
CA ARG A 45 -3.13 -5.03 -0.81
C ARG A 45 -2.69 -6.25 0.01
N ALA A 46 -1.55 -6.85 -0.33
CA ALA A 46 -0.96 -7.92 0.46
C ALA A 46 -0.54 -7.42 1.86
N GLY A 47 0.04 -6.22 1.95
CA GLY A 47 0.33 -5.54 3.21
C GLY A 47 -0.92 -5.33 4.08
N ASP A 48 -1.97 -4.77 3.49
CA ASP A 48 -3.28 -4.56 4.15
C ASP A 48 -3.85 -5.90 4.68
N HIS A 49 -3.77 -6.99 3.90
CA HIS A 49 -4.22 -8.30 4.34
C HIS A 49 -3.39 -8.86 5.50
N ILE A 50 -2.07 -8.70 5.47
CA ILE A 50 -1.19 -9.12 6.58
C ILE A 50 -1.52 -8.34 7.85
N THR A 51 -1.76 -7.03 7.73
CA THR A 51 -2.19 -6.19 8.85
C THR A 51 -3.51 -6.71 9.44
N ASN A 52 -4.54 -6.94 8.61
CA ASN A 52 -5.83 -7.45 9.09
C ASN A 52 -5.72 -8.80 9.83
N ILE A 53 -4.90 -9.72 9.31
CA ILE A 53 -4.66 -11.01 9.96
C ILE A 53 -4.01 -10.82 11.34
N ALA A 54 -2.97 -10.00 11.43
CA ALA A 54 -2.27 -9.80 12.68
C ALA A 54 -3.12 -9.01 13.72
N GLU A 55 -4.03 -8.15 13.29
CA GLU A 55 -5.02 -7.50 14.18
C GLU A 55 -6.01 -8.52 14.73
N THR A 56 -6.48 -9.44 13.89
CA THR A 56 -7.34 -10.55 14.28
C THR A 56 -6.65 -11.44 15.31
N ILE A 57 -5.39 -11.81 15.08
CA ILE A 57 -4.59 -12.58 16.05
C ILE A 57 -4.44 -11.82 17.37
N CYS A 58 -4.18 -10.51 17.32
CA CYS A 58 -4.06 -9.69 18.52
C CYS A 58 -5.37 -9.68 19.33
N TYR A 59 -6.52 -9.58 18.66
CA TYR A 59 -7.83 -9.69 19.30
C TYR A 59 -8.03 -11.06 19.95
N LEU A 60 -7.72 -12.14 19.23
CA LEU A 60 -7.88 -13.51 19.75
C LEU A 60 -7.04 -13.77 21.01
N VAL A 61 -5.85 -13.16 21.12
CA VAL A 61 -4.95 -13.34 22.27
C VAL A 61 -5.32 -12.42 23.43
N LYS A 62 -5.69 -11.16 23.17
CA LYS A 62 -5.91 -10.15 24.21
C LYS A 62 -7.36 -9.99 24.65
N GLY A 63 -8.32 -10.44 23.82
CA GLY A 63 -9.75 -10.24 24.03
C GLY A 63 -10.24 -8.82 23.73
N GLU A 64 -9.36 -7.93 23.22
CA GLU A 64 -9.68 -6.53 22.95
C GLU A 64 -9.21 -6.12 21.55
N TYR A 65 -10.01 -5.29 20.88
CA TYR A 65 -9.60 -4.66 19.63
C TYR A 65 -8.51 -3.62 19.87
N LEU A 66 -7.61 -3.45 18.91
CA LEU A 66 -6.65 -2.34 18.94
C LEU A 66 -7.43 -1.02 18.93
N LYS A 67 -7.18 -0.15 19.92
CA LYS A 67 -7.81 1.17 20.01
C LYS A 67 -7.14 2.16 19.07
N GLY A 68 -7.96 2.92 18.33
CA GLY A 68 -7.54 4.01 17.45
C GLY A 68 -7.67 3.67 15.97
N SER A 69 -7.85 4.70 15.13
CA SER A 69 -7.85 4.55 13.68
C SER A 69 -6.44 4.20 13.19
N ARG A 70 -6.34 3.27 12.24
CA ARG A 70 -5.08 2.98 11.55
C ARG A 70 -4.61 4.24 10.82
N PRO A 71 -3.39 4.76 11.06
CA PRO A 71 -2.82 5.79 10.22
C PRO A 71 -2.66 5.20 8.81
N LYS A 72 -3.31 5.81 7.82
CA LYS A 72 -3.11 5.52 6.40
C LYS A 72 -1.99 6.45 5.91
N GLY A 73 -1.11 5.95 5.03
CA GLY A 73 -0.14 6.79 4.33
C GLY A 73 -0.83 7.87 3.49
N LYS A 74 -0.06 8.79 2.90
CA LYS A 74 -0.62 9.96 2.20
C LYS A 74 -1.67 9.55 1.15
N VAL A 75 -2.93 9.94 1.41
CA VAL A 75 -4.03 9.81 0.45
C VAL A 75 -3.87 10.87 -0.62
N ILE A 76 -3.95 10.44 -1.88
CA ILE A 76 -4.00 11.30 -3.06
C ILE A 76 -5.21 12.23 -2.89
N GLN A 77 -4.99 13.54 -2.77
CA GLN A 77 -6.05 14.52 -3.01
C GLN A 77 -6.23 14.58 -4.53
N GLU A 78 -7.43 14.28 -5.00
CA GLU A 78 -7.87 14.45 -6.40
C GLU A 78 -7.66 15.88 -6.89
#